data_AF-A0A956S2D2-F1
#
_entry.id   AF-A0A956S2D2-F1
#
_cell.length_a   1.000
_cell.length_b   1.000
_cell.length_c   1.000
_cell.angle_alpha   90.00
_cell.angle_beta   90.00
_cell.angle_gamma   90.00
#
_symmetry.space_group_name_H-M   'P 1'
#
loop_
_entity.id
_entity.type
_entity.pdbx_description
1 polymer ?
#
loop_
_entity_poly.entity_id
_entity_poly.type
_entity_poly.pdbx_seq_one_letter_code
_entity_poly.pdbx_strand_id
1 'polypeptide(L)'
;MNRLVPPGPFRLLLTGIGLVVLLLLGWQLADDLLLLFAAALFAAAASRGAEALAGATPLSRGWALVLVLLGAVVLVAAFLWFAGLRFTSQLEVLTERIPAGLDRVRDSLTANPVLQPLTAEIESLIAQFREGEGAAGSSLLTAFRVTTGTLFALVAWAVLVVFLAADLHRYSGAIVRLVPPRGREATQDLFEHLGGALTWWLLGRLVSMTLVGILTMVGLFLLGIPLAFALGLIAGLFSFVPFLGPLAATAPAVLVALGQGPTTALQVLGLYALVQFLESYLITPQVQKRMVSVPPVVLIAAQIGMGTLLGIGGVMFATPLALTVVVGIQVLYLKRTLGEPVHVWGER
;
A
#
# COMPACT_ATOMS: atom_id res chain seq x y z
N MET A 1 53.89 4.23 -3.12
CA MET A 1 53.28 3.46 -2.01
C MET A 1 52.70 4.43 -0.99
N ASN A 2 51.45 4.88 -1.17
CA ASN A 2 50.77 5.73 -0.19
C ASN A 2 50.24 4.85 0.94
N ARG A 3 50.90 4.90 2.10
CA ARG A 3 50.41 4.24 3.32
C ARG A 3 49.14 4.97 3.77
N LEU A 4 48.01 4.28 3.72
CA LEU A 4 46.76 4.70 4.38
C LEU A 4 47.04 4.80 5.88
N VAL A 5 47.25 6.02 6.37
CA VAL A 5 47.35 6.28 7.81
C VAL A 5 45.99 5.93 8.41
N PRO A 6 45.91 4.98 9.36
CA PRO A 6 44.64 4.60 9.95
C PRO A 6 44.02 5.84 10.63
N PRO A 7 42.70 6.07 10.49
CA PRO A 7 42.05 7.19 11.15
C PRO A 7 42.29 7.09 12.67
N GLY A 8 42.74 8.18 13.29
CA GLY A 8 42.94 8.20 14.75
C GLY A 8 41.67 7.83 15.51
N PRO A 9 41.77 7.28 16.74
CA PRO A 9 40.63 6.79 17.52
C PRO A 9 39.52 7.86 17.72
N PHE A 10 39.91 9.13 17.74
CA PHE A 10 38.99 10.27 17.80
C PHE A 10 38.10 10.41 16.54
N ARG A 11 38.64 10.16 15.34
CA ARG A 11 37.85 10.18 14.10
C ARG A 11 36.87 9.00 14.05
N LEU A 12 37.28 7.83 14.53
CA LEU A 12 36.42 6.65 14.63
C LEU A 12 35.26 6.88 15.61
N LEU A 13 35.53 7.49 16.77
CA LEU A 13 34.51 7.87 17.75
C LEU A 13 33.53 8.91 17.18
N LEU A 14 34.02 9.96 16.52
CA LEU A 14 33.16 10.97 15.88
C LEU A 14 32.29 10.37 14.76
N THR A 15 32.85 9.49 13.93
CA THR A 15 32.06 8.79 12.89
C THR A 15 31.03 7.85 13.50
N GLY A 16 31.37 7.17 14.61
CA GLY A 16 30.45 6.29 15.32
C GLY A 16 29.29 7.06 15.96
N ILE A 17 29.58 8.16 16.67
CA ILE A 17 28.55 9.04 17.25
C ILE A 17 27.68 9.65 16.15
N GLY A 18 28.29 10.12 15.06
CA GLY A 18 27.55 10.65 13.91
C GLY A 18 26.60 9.62 13.30
N LEU A 19 27.04 8.37 13.16
CA LEU A 19 26.21 7.28 12.66
C LEU A 19 25.05 6.95 13.60
N VAL A 20 25.29 6.90 14.92
CA VAL A 20 24.25 6.65 15.92
C VAL A 20 23.22 7.78 15.94
N VAL A 21 23.66 9.04 15.90
CA VAL A 21 22.76 10.19 15.84
C VAL A 21 21.92 10.17 14.56
N LEU A 22 22.52 9.84 13.41
CA LEU A 22 21.78 9.68 12.15
C LEU A 22 20.75 8.54 12.22
N LEU A 23 21.08 7.42 12.86
CA LEU A 23 20.16 6.31 13.06
C LEU A 23 19.00 6.69 13.99
N LEU A 24 19.28 7.38 15.11
CA LEU A 24 18.25 7.85 16.04
C LEU A 24 17.35 8.91 15.41
N LEU A 25 17.91 9.86 14.65
CA LEU A 25 17.13 10.82 13.87
C LEU A 25 16.29 10.12 12.81
N GLY A 26 16.86 9.14 12.12
CA GLY A 26 16.13 8.34 11.13
C GLY A 26 14.97 7.58 11.74
N TRP A 27 15.13 7.04 12.95
CA TRP A 27 14.05 6.39 13.70
C TRP A 27 12.97 7.38 14.11
N GLN A 28 13.36 8.53 14.68
CA GLN A 28 12.42 9.56 15.14
C GLN A 28 11.60 10.17 14.00
N LEU A 29 12.21 10.29 12.82
CA LEU A 29 11.59 10.87 11.63
C LEU A 29 11.05 9.80 10.67
N ALA A 30 10.99 8.53 11.08
CA ALA A 30 10.67 7.45 10.14
C ALA A 30 9.26 7.59 9.54
N ASP A 31 8.28 8.04 10.34
CA ASP A 31 6.93 8.32 9.86
C ASP A 31 6.90 9.50 8.88
N ASP A 32 7.65 10.57 9.17
CA ASP A 32 7.76 11.74 8.29
C ASP A 32 8.48 11.40 6.98
N LEU A 33 9.53 10.58 7.05
CA LEU A 33 10.24 10.06 5.89
C LEU A 33 9.35 9.15 5.05
N LEU A 34 8.49 8.36 5.68
CA LEU A 34 7.51 7.53 5.00
C LEU A 34 6.46 8.39 4.28
N LEU A 35 5.97 9.45 4.91
CA LEU A 35 5.05 10.42 4.31
C LEU A 35 5.70 11.16 3.14
N LEU A 36 6.97 11.55 3.26
CA LEU A 36 7.74 12.14 2.19
C LEU A 36 7.97 11.15 1.04
N PHE A 37 8.27 9.89 1.35
CA PHE A 37 8.40 8.83 0.35
C PHE A 37 7.08 8.59 -0.38
N ALA A 38 5.97 8.54 0.35
CA ALA A 38 4.64 8.46 -0.24
C ALA A 38 4.39 9.67 -1.15
N ALA A 39 4.70 10.89 -0.71
CA ALA A 39 4.55 12.08 -1.55
C ALA A 39 5.41 12.00 -2.82
N ALA A 40 6.65 11.54 -2.73
CA ALA A 40 7.54 11.36 -3.88
C ALA A 40 7.02 10.29 -4.85
N LEU A 41 6.47 9.20 -4.34
CA LEU A 41 5.85 8.13 -5.12
C LEU A 41 4.64 8.65 -5.92
N PHE A 42 3.71 9.36 -5.26
CA PHE A 42 2.55 9.96 -5.93
C PHE A 42 2.96 11.09 -6.88
N ALA A 43 3.98 11.87 -6.52
CA ALA A 43 4.53 12.92 -7.38
C ALA A 43 5.15 12.37 -8.66
N ALA A 44 5.88 11.25 -8.59
CA ALA A 44 6.45 10.58 -9.76
C ALA A 44 5.34 10.11 -10.72
N ALA A 45 4.27 9.53 -10.18
CA ALA A 45 3.11 9.12 -10.97
C ALA A 45 2.36 10.31 -11.58
N ALA A 46 2.15 11.39 -10.82
CA ALA A 46 1.52 12.61 -11.29
C ALA A 46 2.34 13.28 -12.40
N SER A 47 3.67 13.39 -12.24
CA SER A 47 4.56 13.94 -13.28
C SER A 47 4.50 13.11 -14.57
N ARG A 48 4.52 11.78 -14.48
CA ARG A 48 4.37 10.92 -15.67
C ARG A 48 3.00 11.04 -16.32
N GLY A 49 1.93 11.13 -15.53
CA GLY A 49 0.59 11.41 -16.04
C GLY A 49 0.53 12.75 -16.77
N ALA A 50 1.19 13.77 -16.22
CA ALA A 50 1.28 15.10 -16.82
C ALA A 50 2.07 15.10 -18.13
N GLU A 51 3.18 14.36 -18.20
CA GLU A 51 3.97 14.19 -19.42
C GLU A 51 3.17 13.45 -20.50
N ALA A 52 2.45 12.39 -20.14
CA ALA A 52 1.56 11.69 -21.07
C ALA A 52 0.43 12.60 -21.59
N LEU A 53 -0.18 13.41 -20.72
CA LEU A 53 -1.24 14.33 -21.09
C LEU A 53 -0.71 15.49 -21.97
N ALA A 54 0.44 16.07 -21.62
CA ALA A 54 1.09 17.11 -22.41
C ALA A 54 1.58 16.60 -23.77
N GLY A 55 1.95 15.32 -23.88
CA GLY A 55 2.28 14.70 -25.17
C GLY A 55 1.06 14.47 -26.07
N ALA A 56 -0.13 14.29 -25.48
CA ALA A 56 -1.38 14.02 -26.18
C ALA A 56 -2.24 15.29 -26.43
N THR A 57 -1.89 16.43 -25.82
CA THR A 57 -2.68 17.67 -25.87
C THR A 57 -1.77 18.89 -26.09
N PRO A 58 -2.28 20.03 -26.59
CA PRO A 58 -1.46 21.23 -26.79
C PRO A 58 -1.09 21.97 -25.48
N LEU A 59 -1.33 21.35 -24.32
CA LEU A 59 -1.13 21.99 -23.02
C LEU A 59 0.35 22.02 -22.64
N SER A 60 0.78 23.10 -22.00
CA SER A 60 2.10 23.14 -21.38
C SER A 60 2.19 22.16 -20.21
N ARG A 61 3.41 21.68 -19.91
CA ARG A 61 3.66 20.71 -18.82
C ARG A 61 3.06 21.14 -17.48
N GLY A 62 3.11 22.44 -17.16
CA GLY A 62 2.53 22.99 -15.93
C GLY A 62 1.02 22.82 -15.86
N TRP A 63 0.29 23.16 -16.92
CA TRP A 63 -1.16 23.00 -16.98
C TRP A 63 -1.57 21.53 -17.03
N ALA A 64 -0.82 20.69 -17.75
CA ALA A 64 -1.06 19.26 -17.75
C ALA A 64 -0.92 18.66 -16.34
N LEU A 65 0.08 19.09 -15.56
CA LEU A 65 0.25 18.67 -14.18
C LEU A 65 -0.90 19.11 -13.29
N VAL A 66 -1.32 20.38 -13.40
CA VAL A 66 -2.48 20.90 -12.64
C VAL A 66 -3.73 20.09 -12.95
N LEU A 67 -3.99 19.77 -14.22
CA LEU A 67 -5.15 18.96 -14.61
C LEU A 67 -5.07 17.53 -14.08
N VAL A 68 -3.90 16.90 -14.09
CA VAL A 68 -3.72 15.54 -13.55
C VAL A 68 -3.95 15.53 -12.04
N LEU A 69 -3.40 16.51 -11.31
CA LEU A 69 -3.57 16.62 -9.86
C LEU A 69 -5.01 16.95 -9.48
N LEU A 70 -5.64 17.92 -10.15
CA LEU A 70 -7.06 18.23 -9.95
C LEU A 70 -7.95 17.03 -10.30
N GLY A 71 -7.67 16.35 -11.41
CA GLY A 71 -8.38 15.14 -11.82
C GLY A 71 -8.27 14.03 -10.77
N ALA A 72 -7.08 13.82 -10.20
CA ALA A 72 -6.87 12.86 -9.12
C ALA A 72 -7.65 13.24 -7.85
N VAL A 73 -7.62 14.52 -7.45
CA VAL A 73 -8.38 15.01 -6.29
C VAL A 73 -9.88 14.85 -6.50
N VAL A 74 -10.41 15.22 -7.67
CA VAL A 74 -11.82 15.07 -8.01
C VAL A 74 -12.22 13.60 -8.03
N LEU A 75 -11.40 12.74 -8.62
CA LEU A 75 -11.65 11.29 -8.66
C LEU A 75 -11.73 10.70 -7.24
N VAL A 76 -10.77 11.03 -6.39
CA VAL A 76 -10.75 10.55 -4.99
C VAL A 76 -11.92 11.13 -4.20
N ALA A 77 -12.23 12.42 -4.34
CA ALA A 77 -13.36 13.03 -3.66
C ALA A 77 -14.70 12.44 -4.10
N ALA A 78 -14.89 12.22 -5.41
CA ALA A 78 -16.07 11.57 -5.96
C ALA A 78 -16.20 10.12 -5.47
N PHE A 79 -15.09 9.38 -5.45
CA PHE A 79 -15.05 8.02 -4.92
C PHE A 79 -15.40 7.98 -3.43
N LEU A 80 -14.78 8.83 -2.60
CA LEU A 80 -15.06 8.89 -1.16
C LEU A 80 -16.50 9.33 -0.88
N TRP A 81 -17.03 10.29 -1.64
CA TRP A 81 -18.43 10.71 -1.54
C TRP A 81 -19.39 9.56 -1.87
N PHE A 82 -19.18 8.91 -3.02
CA PHE A 82 -20.03 7.80 -3.47
C PHE A 82 -19.92 6.58 -2.56
N ALA A 83 -18.68 6.19 -2.22
CA ALA A 83 -18.40 5.10 -1.32
C ALA A 83 -18.98 5.40 0.07
N GLY A 84 -18.76 6.58 0.62
CA GLY A 84 -19.27 6.99 1.93
C GLY A 84 -20.81 6.89 2.00
N LEU A 85 -21.52 7.45 1.02
CA LEU A 85 -22.99 7.41 0.99
C LEU A 85 -23.54 5.97 0.93
N ARG A 86 -22.86 5.07 0.22
CA ARG A 86 -23.28 3.66 0.09
C ARG A 86 -22.81 2.82 1.28
N PHE A 87 -21.64 3.10 1.81
CA PHE A 87 -20.99 2.32 2.85
C PHE A 87 -21.66 2.55 4.20
N THR A 88 -22.07 3.77 4.53
CA THR A 88 -22.80 4.04 5.80
C THR A 88 -24.08 3.23 5.93
N SER A 89 -24.89 3.17 4.87
CA SER A 89 -26.11 2.34 4.85
C SER A 89 -25.84 0.82 4.96
N GLN A 90 -24.62 0.40 4.62
CA GLN A 90 -24.21 -1.00 4.66
C GLN A 90 -23.50 -1.35 5.98
N LEU A 91 -22.89 -0.37 6.65
CA LEU A 91 -22.29 -0.55 7.97
C LEU A 91 -23.31 -0.97 9.01
N GLU A 92 -24.51 -0.38 9.01
CA GLU A 92 -25.58 -0.75 9.94
C GLU A 92 -25.94 -2.24 9.84
N VAL A 93 -26.03 -2.75 8.61
CA VAL A 93 -26.32 -4.17 8.34
C VAL A 93 -25.11 -5.08 8.65
N LEU A 94 -23.87 -4.59 8.51
CA LEU A 94 -22.67 -5.33 8.92
C LEU A 94 -22.68 -5.58 10.44
N THR A 95 -23.00 -4.54 11.21
CA THR A 95 -23.11 -4.59 12.66
C THR A 95 -24.16 -5.61 13.11
N GLU A 96 -25.29 -5.71 12.40
CA GLU A 96 -26.31 -6.72 12.72
C GLU A 96 -25.93 -8.15 12.32
N ARG A 97 -25.22 -8.33 11.20
CA ARG A 97 -24.97 -9.67 10.61
C ARG A 97 -23.72 -10.37 11.10
N ILE A 98 -22.67 -9.64 11.49
CA ILE A 98 -21.44 -10.24 12.00
C ILE A 98 -21.67 -11.04 13.29
N PRO A 99 -22.37 -10.51 14.32
CA PRO A 99 -22.69 -11.26 15.53
C PRO A 99 -23.48 -12.53 15.22
N ALA A 100 -24.45 -12.47 14.31
CA ALA A 100 -25.24 -13.64 13.90
C ALA A 100 -24.41 -14.71 13.18
N GLY A 101 -23.31 -14.33 12.52
CA GLY A 101 -22.32 -15.26 11.96
C GLY A 101 -21.52 -15.94 13.06
N LEU A 102 -21.03 -15.18 14.03
CA LEU A 102 -20.27 -15.68 15.19
C LEU A 102 -21.11 -16.60 16.08
N ASP A 103 -22.38 -16.24 16.32
CA ASP A 103 -23.33 -17.04 17.11
C ASP A 103 -23.51 -18.44 16.47
N ARG A 104 -23.61 -18.53 15.13
CA ARG A 104 -23.67 -19.84 14.44
C ARG A 104 -22.39 -20.66 14.55
N VAL A 105 -21.23 -20.01 14.55
CA VAL A 105 -19.96 -20.71 14.80
C VAL A 105 -19.97 -21.25 16.22
N ARG A 106 -20.34 -20.42 17.21
CA ARG A 106 -20.48 -20.84 18.62
C ARG A 106 -21.43 -22.04 18.76
N ASP A 107 -22.61 -21.98 18.15
CA ASP A 107 -23.60 -23.07 18.18
C ASP A 107 -23.02 -24.36 17.58
N SER A 108 -22.27 -24.25 16.48
CA SER A 108 -21.60 -25.40 15.85
C SER A 108 -20.47 -25.98 16.72
N LEU A 109 -19.75 -25.14 17.47
CA LEU A 109 -18.69 -25.58 18.38
C LEU A 109 -19.24 -26.20 19.67
N THR A 110 -20.32 -25.66 20.24
CA THR A 110 -20.96 -26.22 21.44
C THR A 110 -21.53 -27.62 21.19
N ALA A 111 -21.94 -27.90 19.96
CA ALA A 111 -22.39 -29.23 19.53
C ALA A 111 -21.27 -30.29 19.51
N ASN A 112 -19.99 -29.89 19.53
CA ASN A 112 -18.86 -30.81 19.52
C ASN A 112 -18.03 -30.71 20.81
N PRO A 113 -18.06 -31.74 21.69
CA PRO A 113 -17.34 -31.73 22.97
C PRO A 113 -15.83 -31.47 22.85
N VAL A 114 -15.22 -31.85 21.72
CA VAL A 114 -13.78 -31.64 21.45
C VAL A 114 -13.44 -30.17 21.23
N LEU A 115 -14.40 -29.38 20.76
CA LEU A 115 -14.22 -27.98 20.37
C LEU A 115 -14.74 -26.97 21.41
N GLN A 116 -15.34 -27.46 22.50
CA GLN A 116 -15.81 -26.61 23.62
C GLN A 116 -14.75 -25.67 24.18
N PRO A 117 -13.44 -25.99 24.27
CA PRO A 117 -12.44 -25.03 24.75
C PRO A 117 -12.36 -23.76 23.90
N LEU A 118 -12.73 -23.83 22.61
CA LEU A 118 -12.69 -22.70 21.68
C LEU A 118 -13.92 -21.78 21.82
N THR A 119 -15.00 -22.20 22.51
CA THR A 119 -16.21 -21.38 22.64
C THR A 119 -15.98 -20.14 23.49
N ALA A 120 -15.12 -20.23 24.52
CA ALA A 120 -14.75 -19.10 25.37
C ALA A 120 -14.03 -17.99 24.57
N GLU A 121 -13.18 -18.37 23.61
CA GLU A 121 -12.49 -17.43 22.75
C GLU A 121 -13.47 -16.72 21.80
N ILE A 122 -14.42 -17.46 21.22
CA ILE A 122 -15.49 -16.87 20.39
C ILE A 122 -16.39 -15.94 21.21
N GLU A 123 -16.78 -16.34 22.43
CA GLU A 123 -17.58 -15.48 23.31
C GLU A 123 -16.84 -14.19 23.65
N SER A 124 -15.53 -14.26 23.90
CA SER A 124 -14.70 -13.08 24.13
C SER A 124 -14.63 -12.18 22.89
N LEU A 125 -14.58 -12.75 21.68
CA LEU A 125 -14.58 -12.01 20.42
C LEU A 125 -15.94 -11.35 20.15
N ILE A 126 -17.05 -12.04 20.42
CA ILE A 126 -18.41 -11.48 20.33
C ILE A 126 -18.59 -10.34 21.33
N ALA A 127 -18.14 -10.52 22.57
CA ALA A 127 -18.19 -9.48 23.60
C ALA A 127 -17.37 -8.24 23.20
N GLN A 128 -16.12 -8.44 22.74
CA GLN A 128 -15.28 -7.36 22.22
C GLN A 128 -15.89 -6.69 20.99
N PHE A 129 -16.56 -7.44 20.11
CA PHE A 129 -17.24 -6.87 18.95
C PHE A 129 -18.44 -6.02 19.38
N ARG A 130 -19.28 -6.51 20.30
CA ARG A 130 -20.48 -5.80 20.81
C ARG A 130 -20.14 -4.58 21.67
N GLU A 131 -19.19 -4.70 22.60
CA GLU A 131 -18.65 -3.56 23.35
C GLU A 131 -17.93 -2.59 22.39
N GLY A 132 -17.31 -3.15 21.36
CA GLY A 132 -16.71 -2.45 20.24
C GLY A 132 -17.72 -1.85 19.26
N GLU A 133 -19.02 -2.14 19.24
CA GLU A 133 -19.94 -1.52 18.29
C GLU A 133 -20.00 0.00 18.51
N GLY A 134 -19.87 0.43 19.76
CA GLY A 134 -19.68 1.83 20.12
C GLY A 134 -18.29 2.38 19.81
N ALA A 135 -17.25 1.55 19.68
CA ALA A 135 -15.85 1.95 19.53
C ALA A 135 -15.23 1.67 18.15
N ALA A 136 -15.37 0.48 17.57
CA ALA A 136 -15.03 0.08 16.21
C ALA A 136 -15.98 0.66 15.16
N GLY A 137 -17.30 0.66 15.41
CA GLY A 137 -18.27 1.34 14.55
C GLY A 137 -18.02 2.86 14.55
N SER A 138 -17.79 3.45 15.72
CA SER A 138 -17.41 4.86 15.82
C SER A 138 -16.00 5.13 15.30
N SER A 139 -15.04 4.21 15.41
CA SER A 139 -13.67 4.39 14.85
C SER A 139 -13.66 4.28 13.34
N LEU A 140 -14.44 3.37 12.74
CA LEU A 140 -14.63 3.32 11.29
C LEU A 140 -15.36 4.58 10.81
N LEU A 141 -16.46 4.96 11.47
CA LEU A 141 -17.14 6.23 11.16
C LEU A 141 -16.23 7.44 11.40
N THR A 142 -15.32 7.41 12.38
CA THR A 142 -14.34 8.46 12.65
C THR A 142 -13.21 8.46 11.62
N ALA A 143 -12.78 7.30 11.14
CA ALA A 143 -11.84 7.17 10.03
C ALA A 143 -12.43 7.70 8.71
N PHE A 144 -13.74 7.51 8.51
CA PHE A 144 -14.48 8.11 7.38
C PHE A 144 -14.86 9.58 7.62
N ARG A 145 -15.03 10.02 8.87
CA ARG A 145 -15.21 11.43 9.23
C ARG A 145 -13.88 12.13 9.14
N VAL A 146 -13.65 12.80 8.02
CA VAL A 146 -12.46 13.62 7.86
C VAL A 146 -12.48 14.76 8.88
N THR A 147 -11.68 14.64 9.94
CA THR A 147 -11.54 15.71 10.94
C THR A 147 -10.80 16.90 10.34
N THR A 148 -10.93 18.09 10.93
CA THR A 148 -10.17 19.28 10.49
C THR A 148 -8.67 19.02 10.49
N GLY A 149 -8.16 18.27 11.47
CA GLY A 149 -6.74 17.88 11.54
C GLY A 149 -6.34 16.95 10.39
N THR A 150 -7.16 15.94 10.09
CA THR A 150 -6.94 15.03 8.95
C THR A 150 -6.98 15.78 7.63
N LEU A 151 -7.94 16.71 7.45
CA LEU A 151 -8.01 17.57 6.27
C LEU A 151 -6.73 18.39 6.13
N PHE A 152 -6.27 19.02 7.21
CA PHE A 152 -5.03 19.81 7.18
C PHE A 152 -3.82 18.96 6.77
N ALA A 153 -3.66 17.77 7.36
CA ALA A 153 -2.58 16.84 7.02
C ALA A 153 -2.65 16.38 5.55
N LEU A 154 -3.85 16.05 5.05
CA LEU A 154 -4.06 15.68 3.65
C LEU A 154 -3.75 16.84 2.70
N VAL A 155 -4.15 18.06 3.04
CA VAL A 155 -3.84 19.26 2.25
C VAL A 155 -2.34 19.51 2.25
N ALA A 156 -1.66 19.44 3.39
CA ALA A 156 -0.21 19.60 3.49
C ALA A 156 0.53 18.54 2.65
N TRP A 157 0.10 17.28 2.72
CA TRP A 157 0.64 16.20 1.91
C TRP A 157 0.37 16.39 0.41
N ALA A 158 -0.83 16.82 0.03
CA ALA A 158 -1.17 17.12 -1.36
C ALA A 158 -0.33 18.28 -1.90
N VAL A 159 -0.10 19.31 -1.10
CA VAL A 159 0.82 20.41 -1.42
C VAL A 159 2.23 19.88 -1.64
N LEU A 160 2.72 18.99 -0.77
CA LEU A 160 4.02 18.34 -0.93
C LEU A 160 4.11 17.57 -2.26
N VAL A 161 3.09 16.77 -2.60
CA VAL A 161 3.00 16.08 -3.89
C VAL A 161 3.06 17.05 -5.06
N VAL A 162 2.32 18.17 -5.00
CA VAL A 162 2.30 19.20 -6.06
C VAL A 162 3.70 19.79 -6.26
N PHE A 163 4.37 20.20 -5.18
CA PHE A 163 5.71 20.79 -5.26
C PHE A 163 6.73 19.77 -5.79
N LEU A 164 6.73 18.54 -5.29
CA LEU A 164 7.63 17.49 -5.80
C LEU A 164 7.37 17.17 -7.27
N ALA A 165 6.09 17.09 -7.68
CA ALA A 165 5.72 16.74 -9.06
C ALA A 165 6.05 17.88 -10.05
N ALA A 166 6.00 19.13 -9.59
CA ALA A 166 6.29 20.30 -10.42
C ALA A 166 7.73 20.28 -10.94
N ASP A 167 8.70 19.83 -10.13
CA ASP A 167 10.12 19.85 -10.50
C ASP A 167 10.92 18.68 -9.92
N LEU A 168 10.46 17.45 -10.18
CA LEU A 168 11.09 16.22 -9.68
C LEU A 168 12.58 16.12 -10.05
N HIS A 169 12.95 16.62 -11.23
CA HIS A 169 14.33 16.64 -11.74
C HIS A 169 15.24 17.59 -10.96
N ARG A 170 14.73 18.74 -10.50
CA ARG A 170 15.48 19.66 -9.66
C ARG A 170 15.77 19.06 -8.29
N TYR A 171 14.80 18.38 -7.69
CA TYR A 171 14.99 17.72 -6.38
C TYR A 171 15.94 16.53 -6.48
N SER A 172 15.77 15.65 -7.47
CA SER A 172 16.71 14.53 -7.68
C SER A 172 18.12 15.03 -8.04
N GLY A 173 18.22 16.07 -8.88
CA GLY A 173 19.49 16.72 -9.23
C GLY A 173 20.19 17.35 -8.03
N ALA A 174 19.46 17.92 -7.07
CA ALA A 174 20.02 18.43 -5.82
C ALA A 174 20.63 17.28 -4.99
N ILE A 175 19.96 16.13 -4.90
CA ILE A 175 20.48 14.95 -4.20
C ILE A 175 21.72 14.39 -4.92
N VAL A 176 21.69 14.30 -6.25
CA VAL A 176 22.85 13.87 -7.06
C VAL A 176 24.08 14.77 -6.80
N ARG A 177 23.88 16.07 -6.59
CA ARG A 177 25.00 17.00 -6.29
C ARG A 177 25.68 16.74 -4.94
N LEU A 178 24.97 16.16 -3.97
CA LEU A 178 25.52 15.75 -2.67
C LEU A 178 26.45 14.52 -2.79
N VAL A 179 26.33 13.75 -3.87
CA VAL A 179 27.15 12.57 -4.13
C VAL A 179 28.51 12.99 -4.73
N PRO A 180 29.64 12.37 -4.31
CA PRO A 180 30.94 12.60 -4.92
C PRO A 180 30.91 12.42 -6.45
N PRO A 181 31.74 13.15 -7.23
CA PRO A 181 31.68 13.16 -8.69
C PRO A 181 31.67 11.77 -9.35
N ARG A 182 32.39 10.81 -8.77
CA ARG A 182 32.47 9.43 -9.26
C ARG A 182 31.13 8.66 -9.22
N GLY A 183 30.24 9.03 -8.30
CA GLY A 183 28.94 8.35 -8.11
C GLY A 183 27.76 9.08 -8.74
N ARG A 184 27.93 10.30 -9.29
CA ARG A 184 26.82 11.12 -9.77
C ARG A 184 26.02 10.49 -10.90
N GLU A 185 26.71 9.90 -11.86
CA GLU A 185 26.10 9.20 -12.99
C GLU A 185 25.26 8.01 -12.50
N ALA A 186 25.83 7.19 -11.60
CA ALA A 186 25.12 6.06 -11.00
C ALA A 186 23.89 6.48 -10.18
N THR A 187 23.97 7.58 -9.43
CA THR A 187 22.84 8.11 -8.67
C THR A 187 21.76 8.69 -9.60
N GLN A 188 22.15 9.35 -10.68
CA GLN A 188 21.22 9.87 -11.68
C GLN A 188 20.46 8.72 -12.36
N ASP A 189 21.19 7.68 -12.79
CA ASP A 189 20.58 6.46 -13.34
C ASP A 189 19.61 5.85 -12.32
N LEU A 190 20.00 5.76 -11.04
CA LEU A 190 19.16 5.19 -10.00
C LEU A 190 17.82 5.93 -9.90
N PHE A 191 17.83 7.27 -9.87
CA PHE A 191 16.59 8.06 -9.79
C PHE A 191 15.68 7.86 -11.01
N GLU A 192 16.25 7.71 -12.21
CA GLU A 192 15.48 7.47 -13.42
C GLU A 192 14.79 6.10 -13.40
N HIS A 193 15.53 5.04 -13.02
CA HIS A 193 15.00 3.69 -12.89
C HIS A 193 13.97 3.59 -11.75
N LEU A 194 14.24 4.21 -10.60
CA LEU A 194 13.30 4.26 -9.48
C LEU A 194 12.01 4.98 -9.85
N GLY A 195 12.10 6.16 -10.48
CA GLY A 195 10.94 6.89 -10.91
C GLY A 195 10.06 6.05 -11.84
N GLY A 196 10.67 5.35 -12.81
CA GLY A 196 9.99 4.41 -13.71
C GLY A 196 9.30 3.26 -12.98
N ALA A 197 10.07 2.52 -12.18
CA ALA A 197 9.59 1.35 -11.48
C ALA A 197 8.48 1.68 -10.48
N LEU A 198 8.64 2.75 -9.69
CA LEU A 198 7.67 3.20 -8.70
C LEU A 198 6.37 3.71 -9.33
N THR A 199 6.46 4.42 -10.47
CA THR A 199 5.27 4.88 -11.18
C THR A 199 4.46 3.70 -11.73
N TRP A 200 5.11 2.76 -12.43
CA TRP A 200 4.43 1.60 -12.99
C TRP A 200 3.88 0.69 -11.89
N TRP A 201 4.58 0.59 -10.76
CA TRP A 201 4.06 -0.09 -9.58
C TRP A 201 2.77 0.54 -9.08
N LEU A 202 2.75 1.85 -8.85
CA LEU A 202 1.58 2.53 -8.31
C LEU A 202 0.38 2.40 -9.25
N LEU A 203 0.59 2.64 -10.55
CA LEU A 203 -0.46 2.51 -11.56
C LEU A 203 -0.99 1.07 -11.63
N GLY A 204 -0.10 0.09 -11.66
CA GLY A 204 -0.48 -1.32 -11.66
C GLY A 204 -1.23 -1.71 -10.39
N ARG A 205 -0.85 -1.15 -9.24
CA ARG A 205 -1.54 -1.39 -7.97
C ARG A 205 -2.94 -0.80 -7.96
N LEU A 206 -3.12 0.43 -8.43
CA LEU A 206 -4.45 1.06 -8.56
C LEU A 206 -5.39 0.27 -9.50
N VAL A 207 -4.86 -0.23 -10.62
CA VAL A 207 -5.61 -1.11 -11.54
C VAL A 207 -5.98 -2.42 -10.84
N SER A 208 -5.04 -3.05 -10.14
CA SER A 208 -5.28 -4.28 -9.39
C SER A 208 -6.39 -4.11 -8.34
N MET A 209 -6.31 -3.04 -7.56
CA MET A 209 -7.31 -2.72 -6.53
C MET A 209 -8.71 -2.55 -7.12
N THR A 210 -8.79 -1.85 -8.25
CA THR A 210 -10.06 -1.61 -8.94
C THR A 210 -10.65 -2.92 -9.46
N LEU A 211 -9.82 -3.77 -10.10
CA LEU A 211 -10.25 -5.05 -10.62
C LEU A 211 -10.66 -6.02 -9.50
N VAL A 212 -9.86 -6.17 -8.45
CA VAL A 212 -10.18 -7.02 -7.30
C VAL A 212 -11.48 -6.56 -6.65
N GLY A 213 -11.66 -5.26 -6.44
CA GLY A 213 -12.88 -4.73 -5.85
C GLY A 213 -14.13 -4.99 -6.70
N ILE A 214 -14.04 -4.76 -8.02
CA ILE A 214 -15.15 -5.01 -8.95
C ILE A 214 -15.47 -6.51 -9.04
N LEU A 215 -14.47 -7.36 -9.23
CA LEU A 215 -14.67 -8.81 -9.34
C LEU A 215 -15.28 -9.39 -8.06
N THR A 216 -14.81 -8.93 -6.90
CA THR A 216 -15.36 -9.34 -5.61
C THR A 216 -16.79 -8.85 -5.43
N MET A 217 -17.06 -7.57 -5.74
CA MET A 217 -18.42 -7.01 -5.67
C MET A 217 -19.39 -7.77 -6.57
N VAL A 218 -19.03 -8.01 -7.82
CA VAL A 218 -19.87 -8.73 -8.79
C VAL A 218 -20.07 -10.17 -8.34
N GLY A 219 -19.01 -10.86 -7.92
CA GLY A 219 -19.12 -12.23 -7.44
C GLY A 219 -20.02 -12.36 -6.21
N LEU A 220 -19.88 -11.46 -5.22
CA LEU A 220 -20.73 -11.44 -4.03
C LEU A 220 -22.19 -11.11 -4.37
N PHE A 221 -22.41 -10.20 -5.31
CA PHE A 221 -23.74 -9.88 -5.82
C PHE A 221 -24.40 -11.10 -6.48
N LEU A 222 -23.67 -11.83 -7.33
CA LEU A 222 -24.16 -13.05 -7.99
C LEU A 222 -24.46 -14.17 -6.99
N LEU A 223 -23.70 -14.26 -5.89
CA LEU A 223 -23.95 -15.21 -4.80
C LEU A 223 -25.09 -14.76 -3.86
N GLY A 224 -25.72 -13.61 -4.10
CA GLY A 224 -26.80 -13.09 -3.24
C GLY A 224 -26.31 -12.63 -1.86
N ILE A 225 -25.01 -12.34 -1.71
CA ILE A 225 -24.45 -11.86 -0.45
C ILE A 225 -24.87 -10.40 -0.25
N PRO A 226 -25.52 -10.05 0.87
CA PRO A 226 -25.80 -8.66 1.18
C PRO A 226 -24.46 -7.93 1.30
N LEU A 227 -24.45 -6.61 1.11
CA LEU A 227 -23.24 -5.81 1.31
C LEU A 227 -22.14 -6.09 0.28
N ALA A 228 -22.49 -6.68 -0.87
CA ALA A 228 -21.56 -6.94 -1.97
C ALA A 228 -20.73 -5.71 -2.34
N PHE A 229 -21.33 -4.52 -2.34
CA PHE A 229 -20.63 -3.26 -2.57
C PHE A 229 -19.61 -2.94 -1.47
N ALA A 230 -20.00 -2.93 -0.20
CA ALA A 230 -19.09 -2.63 0.91
C ALA A 230 -17.96 -3.67 1.03
N LEU A 231 -18.26 -4.96 0.88
CA LEU A 231 -17.28 -6.03 0.93
C LEU A 231 -16.34 -6.00 -0.28
N GLY A 232 -16.86 -5.71 -1.48
CA GLY A 232 -16.04 -5.49 -2.68
C GLY A 232 -15.14 -4.25 -2.55
N LEU A 233 -15.65 -3.17 -1.97
CA LEU A 233 -14.86 -1.97 -1.65
C LEU A 233 -13.73 -2.30 -0.67
N ILE A 234 -14.03 -3.01 0.42
CA ILE A 234 -13.03 -3.48 1.41
C ILE A 234 -11.99 -4.35 0.71
N ALA A 235 -12.41 -5.31 -0.13
CA ALA A 235 -11.50 -6.17 -0.87
C ALA A 235 -10.56 -5.37 -1.78
N GLY A 236 -11.09 -4.42 -2.56
CA GLY A 236 -10.28 -3.57 -3.42
C GLY A 236 -9.31 -2.68 -2.63
N LEU A 237 -9.76 -2.04 -1.55
CA LEU A 237 -8.91 -1.19 -0.71
C LEU A 237 -7.83 -1.98 0.02
N PHE A 238 -8.18 -3.11 0.63
CA PHE A 238 -7.23 -3.94 1.35
C PHE A 238 -6.25 -4.61 0.41
N SER A 239 -6.66 -4.93 -0.83
CA SER A 239 -5.75 -5.30 -1.90
C SER A 239 -4.83 -4.15 -2.34
N PHE A 240 -4.62 -3.09 -1.55
CA PHE A 240 -3.40 -2.28 -1.64
C PHE A 240 -2.19 -2.99 -1.01
N VAL A 241 -2.41 -3.83 0.02
CA VAL A 241 -1.35 -4.60 0.70
C VAL A 241 -1.34 -6.04 0.21
N PRO A 242 -0.28 -6.52 -0.48
CA PRO A 242 -0.21 -7.90 -0.96
C PRO A 242 -0.30 -8.91 0.19
N PHE A 243 -0.88 -10.08 -0.06
CA PHE A 243 -1.04 -11.20 0.90
C PHE A 243 -1.92 -10.89 2.12
N LEU A 244 -1.56 -9.90 2.94
CA LEU A 244 -2.29 -9.49 4.14
C LEU A 244 -3.65 -8.89 3.82
N GLY A 245 -3.72 -8.07 2.76
CA GLY A 245 -4.93 -7.38 2.34
C GLY A 245 -6.08 -8.32 2.00
N PRO A 246 -5.90 -9.23 1.03
CA PRO A 246 -6.93 -10.22 0.68
C PRO A 246 -7.36 -11.09 1.86
N LEU A 247 -6.43 -11.51 2.73
CA LEU A 247 -6.75 -12.26 3.95
C LEU A 247 -7.64 -11.45 4.89
N ALA A 248 -7.27 -10.21 5.18
CA ALA A 248 -8.04 -9.32 6.04
C ALA A 248 -9.42 -8.99 5.44
N ALA A 249 -9.54 -8.89 4.11
CA ALA A 249 -10.80 -8.61 3.43
C ALA A 249 -11.74 -9.82 3.37
N THR A 250 -11.19 -11.04 3.36
CA THR A 250 -11.96 -12.28 3.32
C THR A 250 -12.73 -12.50 4.62
N ALA A 251 -12.12 -12.15 5.77
CA ALA A 251 -12.70 -12.36 7.10
C ALA A 251 -14.14 -11.80 7.26
N PRO A 252 -14.41 -10.51 7.05
CA PRO A 252 -15.78 -9.98 7.19
C PRO A 252 -16.75 -10.58 6.17
N ALA A 253 -16.31 -10.87 4.94
CA ALA A 253 -17.18 -11.45 3.92
C ALA A 253 -17.63 -12.87 4.28
N VAL A 254 -16.71 -13.69 4.80
CA VAL A 254 -17.01 -15.05 5.24
C VAL A 254 -17.91 -15.04 6.47
N LEU A 255 -17.69 -14.13 7.43
CA LEU A 255 -18.56 -13.99 8.59
C LEU A 255 -20.00 -13.61 8.19
N VAL A 256 -20.16 -12.66 7.26
CA VAL A 256 -21.48 -12.29 6.71
C VAL A 256 -22.14 -13.48 6.00
N ALA A 257 -21.36 -14.26 5.24
CA ALA A 257 -21.84 -15.42 4.51
C ALA A 257 -22.22 -16.60 5.42
N LEU A 258 -21.47 -16.83 6.50
CA LEU A 258 -21.84 -17.77 7.57
C LEU A 258 -23.19 -17.41 8.19
N GLY A 259 -23.52 -16.12 8.20
CA GLY A 259 -24.84 -15.58 8.52
C GLY A 259 -26.00 -16.17 7.70
N GLN A 260 -25.72 -16.79 6.55
CA GLN A 260 -26.70 -17.46 5.68
C GLN A 260 -26.53 -18.98 5.65
N GLY A 261 -25.45 -19.51 6.21
CA GLY A 261 -25.15 -20.94 6.27
C GLY A 261 -23.72 -21.29 5.84
N PRO A 262 -23.21 -22.47 6.24
CA PRO A 262 -21.84 -22.88 5.98
C PRO A 262 -21.55 -23.09 4.48
N THR A 263 -22.53 -23.56 3.70
CA THR A 263 -22.38 -23.74 2.25
C THR A 263 -22.14 -22.40 1.54
N THR A 264 -22.87 -21.36 1.93
CA THR A 264 -22.70 -20.00 1.38
C THR A 264 -21.33 -19.43 1.77
N ALA A 265 -20.87 -19.67 3.00
CA ALA A 265 -19.53 -19.29 3.42
C ALA A 265 -18.43 -19.96 2.59
N LEU A 266 -18.58 -21.25 2.28
CA LEU A 266 -17.65 -21.98 1.40
C LEU A 266 -17.66 -21.42 -0.03
N GLN A 267 -18.83 -21.03 -0.56
CA GLN A 267 -18.92 -20.38 -1.87
C GLN A 267 -18.19 -19.02 -1.88
N VAL A 268 -18.33 -18.22 -0.81
CA VAL A 268 -17.61 -16.95 -0.67
C VAL A 268 -16.10 -17.16 -0.54
N LEU A 269 -15.65 -18.14 0.25
CA LEU A 269 -14.24 -18.53 0.30
C LEU A 269 -13.71 -18.93 -1.09
N GLY A 270 -14.48 -19.73 -1.83
CA GLY A 270 -14.16 -20.11 -3.20
C GLY A 270 -14.07 -18.91 -4.15
N LEU A 271 -14.98 -17.93 -4.02
CA LEU A 271 -14.93 -16.69 -4.78
C LEU A 271 -13.67 -15.87 -4.46
N TYR A 272 -13.34 -15.67 -3.19
CA TYR A 272 -12.13 -14.93 -2.82
C TYR A 272 -10.87 -15.66 -3.28
N ALA A 273 -10.83 -16.98 -3.21
CA ALA A 273 -9.74 -17.79 -3.76
C ALA A 273 -9.64 -17.63 -5.29
N LEU A 274 -10.76 -17.58 -6.00
CA LEU A 274 -10.79 -17.34 -7.45
C LEU A 274 -10.29 -15.93 -7.78
N VAL A 275 -10.75 -14.90 -7.08
CA VAL A 275 -10.29 -13.52 -7.28
C VAL A 275 -8.80 -13.41 -6.97
N GLN A 276 -8.32 -14.04 -5.90
CA GLN A 276 -6.90 -14.10 -5.56
C GLN A 276 -6.08 -14.80 -6.65
N PHE A 277 -6.60 -15.90 -7.21
CA PHE A 277 -5.97 -16.59 -8.32
C PHE A 277 -5.87 -15.67 -9.56
N LEU A 278 -6.95 -14.96 -9.91
CA LEU A 278 -6.94 -14.00 -11.01
C LEU A 278 -5.96 -12.85 -10.75
N GLU A 279 -5.90 -12.32 -9.53
CA GLU A 279 -4.92 -11.30 -9.15
C GLU A 279 -3.49 -11.82 -9.32
N SER A 280 -3.18 -12.99 -8.78
CA SER A 280 -1.81 -13.54 -8.76
C SER A 280 -1.32 -14.02 -10.12
N TYR A 281 -2.18 -14.61 -10.95
CA TYR A 281 -1.79 -15.23 -12.22
C TYR A 281 -2.12 -14.41 -13.46
N LEU A 282 -3.07 -13.47 -13.39
CA LEU A 282 -3.49 -12.69 -14.54
C LEU A 282 -3.13 -11.22 -14.39
N ILE A 283 -3.48 -10.59 -13.26
CA ILE A 283 -3.27 -9.15 -13.06
C ILE A 283 -1.81 -8.87 -12.75
N THR A 284 -1.25 -9.55 -11.75
CA THR A 284 0.10 -9.33 -11.25
C THR A 284 1.16 -9.46 -12.34
N PRO A 285 1.16 -10.51 -13.20
CA PRO A 285 2.16 -10.63 -14.25
C PRO A 285 2.08 -9.51 -15.29
N GLN A 286 0.88 -9.02 -15.62
CA GLN A 286 0.72 -7.93 -16.59
C GLN A 286 1.26 -6.61 -16.05
N VAL A 287 1.09 -6.37 -14.75
CA VAL A 287 1.72 -5.25 -14.04
C VAL A 287 3.24 -5.42 -13.98
N GLN A 288 3.70 -6.62 -13.61
CA GLN A 288 5.11 -6.94 -13.45
C GLN A 288 5.91 -6.93 -14.76
N LYS A 289 5.27 -7.12 -15.93
CA LYS A 289 5.94 -6.97 -17.24
C LYS A 289 6.64 -5.62 -17.41
N ARG A 290 6.24 -4.59 -16.66
CA ARG A 290 6.80 -3.23 -16.71
C ARG A 290 7.63 -2.88 -15.49
N MET A 291 7.98 -3.87 -14.65
CA MET A 291 8.61 -3.67 -13.36
C MET A 291 9.71 -4.71 -13.08
N VAL A 292 10.61 -4.37 -12.14
CA VAL A 292 11.54 -5.34 -11.56
C VAL A 292 10.78 -6.36 -10.73
N SER A 293 11.05 -7.64 -10.98
CA SER A 293 10.50 -8.74 -10.20
C SER A 293 11.12 -8.75 -8.81
N VAL A 294 10.31 -8.44 -7.78
CA VAL A 294 10.71 -8.63 -6.39
C VAL A 294 10.22 -10.00 -5.93
N PRO A 295 11.09 -10.88 -5.40
CA PRO A 295 10.68 -12.19 -4.90
C PRO A 295 9.59 -12.07 -3.81
N PRO A 296 8.55 -12.92 -3.80
CA PRO A 296 7.47 -12.85 -2.81
C PRO A 296 7.96 -12.87 -1.36
N VAL A 297 9.00 -13.65 -1.05
CA VAL A 297 9.58 -13.72 0.29
C VAL A 297 10.15 -12.38 0.75
N VAL A 298 10.72 -11.58 -0.17
CA VAL A 298 11.24 -10.24 0.14
C VAL A 298 10.09 -9.29 0.45
N LEU A 299 8.98 -9.41 -0.28
CA LEU A 299 7.78 -8.61 -0.01
C LEU A 299 7.17 -8.92 1.35
N ILE A 300 7.01 -10.20 1.70
CA ILE A 300 6.48 -10.62 3.00
C ILE A 300 7.43 -10.19 4.13
N ALA A 301 8.74 -10.39 3.96
CA ALA A 301 9.73 -9.95 4.95
C ALA A 301 9.72 -8.43 5.14
N ALA A 302 9.61 -7.66 4.05
CA ALA A 302 9.48 -6.21 4.12
C ALA A 302 8.17 -5.78 4.80
N GLN A 303 7.06 -6.47 4.55
CA GLN A 303 5.78 -6.17 5.20
C GLN A 303 5.82 -6.42 6.70
N ILE A 304 6.38 -7.56 7.12
CA ILE A 304 6.53 -7.89 8.54
C ILE A 304 7.48 -6.87 9.20
N GLY A 305 8.65 -6.63 8.60
CA GLY A 305 9.65 -5.71 9.14
C GLY A 305 9.18 -4.26 9.19
N MET A 306 8.57 -3.75 8.13
CA MET A 306 8.05 -2.37 8.13
C MET A 306 6.80 -2.24 9.00
N GLY A 307 6.00 -3.30 9.12
CA GLY A 307 4.82 -3.30 9.97
C GLY A 307 5.16 -3.26 11.45
N THR A 308 6.24 -3.91 11.88
CA THR A 308 6.71 -3.80 13.27
C THR A 308 7.33 -2.44 13.57
N LEU A 309 7.95 -1.80 12.58
CA LEU A 309 8.62 -0.50 12.73
C LEU A 309 7.67 0.70 12.67
N LEU A 310 6.81 0.75 11.65
CA LEU A 310 5.99 1.92 11.32
C LEU A 310 4.48 1.60 11.26
N GLY A 311 4.09 0.45 11.83
CA GLY A 311 2.69 0.02 11.86
C GLY A 311 2.07 -0.14 10.47
N ILE A 312 0.79 0.21 10.36
CA ILE A 312 0.00 0.06 9.12
C ILE A 312 0.62 0.85 7.96
N GLY A 313 1.11 2.07 8.22
CA GLY A 313 1.79 2.87 7.20
C GLY A 313 3.00 2.13 6.62
N GLY A 314 3.82 1.54 7.49
CA GLY A 314 4.95 0.71 7.09
C GLY A 314 4.55 -0.46 6.22
N VAL A 315 3.51 -1.21 6.60
CA VAL A 315 2.99 -2.34 5.81
C VAL A 315 2.52 -1.88 4.42
N MET A 316 1.81 -0.75 4.35
CA MET A 316 1.29 -0.18 3.10
C MET A 316 2.40 0.14 2.10
N PHE A 317 3.47 0.78 2.56
CA PHE A 317 4.58 1.19 1.68
C PHE A 317 5.76 0.20 1.69
N ALA A 318 5.63 -0.96 2.33
CA ALA A 318 6.67 -1.98 2.36
C ALA A 318 7.08 -2.46 0.96
N THR A 319 6.10 -2.65 0.07
CA THR A 319 6.37 -3.11 -1.31
C THR A 319 7.17 -2.08 -2.14
N PRO A 320 6.77 -0.80 -2.23
CA PRO A 320 7.54 0.19 -2.98
C PRO A 320 8.90 0.52 -2.31
N LEU A 321 9.01 0.40 -0.99
CA LEU A 321 10.31 0.48 -0.30
C LEU A 321 11.21 -0.70 -0.66
N ALA A 322 10.69 -1.93 -0.65
CA ALA A 322 11.43 -3.12 -1.07
C ALA A 322 11.89 -3.00 -2.53
N LEU A 323 11.02 -2.50 -3.41
CA LEU A 323 11.37 -2.20 -4.80
C LEU A 323 12.52 -1.18 -4.88
N THR A 324 12.48 -0.13 -4.05
CA THR A 324 13.54 0.88 -3.99
C THR A 324 14.89 0.28 -3.61
N VAL A 325 14.90 -0.62 -2.61
CA VAL A 325 16.10 -1.34 -2.17
C VAL A 325 16.62 -2.26 -3.28
N VAL A 326 15.76 -3.07 -3.90
CA VAL A 326 16.14 -4.01 -4.96
C VAL A 326 16.72 -3.27 -6.16
N VAL A 327 16.07 -2.21 -6.63
CA VAL A 327 16.58 -1.38 -7.73
C VAL A 327 17.89 -0.69 -7.34
N GLY A 328 18.01 -0.23 -6.09
CA GLY A 328 19.26 0.31 -5.55
C GLY A 328 20.42 -0.67 -5.64
N ILE A 329 20.21 -1.92 -5.21
CA ILE A 329 21.22 -2.98 -5.29
C ILE A 329 21.57 -3.27 -6.76
N GLN A 330 20.58 -3.37 -7.63
CA GLN A 330 20.78 -3.63 -9.06
C GLN A 330 21.60 -2.54 -9.76
N VAL A 331 21.26 -1.28 -9.56
CA VAL A 331 21.92 -0.15 -10.25
C VAL A 331 23.28 0.16 -9.64
N LEU A 332 23.37 0.25 -8.30
CA LEU A 332 24.60 0.70 -7.63
C LEU A 332 25.62 -0.42 -7.44
N TYR A 333 25.17 -1.64 -7.11
CA TYR A 333 26.08 -2.74 -6.79
C TYR A 333 26.33 -3.62 -8.03
N LEU A 334 25.30 -4.23 -8.59
CA LEU A 334 25.46 -5.19 -9.69
C LEU A 334 25.94 -4.51 -10.98
N LYS A 335 25.23 -3.48 -11.48
CA LYS A 335 25.58 -2.79 -12.74
C LYS A 335 26.88 -2.00 -12.63
N ARG A 336 27.05 -1.20 -11.56
CA ARG A 336 28.19 -0.26 -11.44
C ARG A 336 29.42 -0.83 -10.75
N THR A 337 29.27 -1.66 -9.71
CA THR A 337 30.41 -2.18 -8.95
C THR A 337 30.94 -3.48 -9.53
N LEU A 338 30.04 -4.41 -9.88
CA LEU A 338 30.40 -5.72 -10.43
C LEU A 338 30.45 -5.75 -11.96
N GLY A 339 29.89 -4.74 -12.63
CA GLY A 339 29.85 -4.68 -14.10
C GLY A 339 28.96 -5.75 -14.72
N GLU A 340 28.07 -6.35 -13.92
CA GLU A 340 27.18 -7.40 -14.39
C GLU A 340 26.06 -6.79 -15.24
N PRO A 341 25.65 -7.46 -16.34
CA PRO A 341 24.48 -7.04 -17.10
C PRO A 341 23.25 -7.24 -16.23
N VAL A 342 22.72 -6.13 -15.71
CA VAL A 342 21.46 -6.16 -14.98
C VAL A 342 20.37 -5.64 -15.89
N HIS A 343 19.33 -6.45 -16.07
CA HIS A 343 18.12 -6.03 -16.76
C HIS A 343 17.30 -5.13 -15.82
N VAL A 344 17.78 -3.90 -15.66
CA VAL A 344 17.03 -2.83 -14.99
C VAL A 344 16.13 -2.21 -16.04
N TRP A 345 14.89 -1.92 -15.65
CA TRP A 345 13.82 -1.30 -16.44
C TRP A 345 14.25 -0.55 -17.73
N GLY A 346 13.59 -0.83 -18.86
CA GLY A 346 13.61 0.01 -20.07
C GLY A 346 14.59 -0.40 -21.17
N GLU A 347 15.54 -1.30 -20.89
CA GLU A 347 16.38 -1.90 -21.93
C GLU A 347 15.63 -3.08 -22.58
N ARG A 348 15.10 -2.89 -23.80
CA ARG A 348 14.70 -3.99 -24.70
C ARG A 348 15.85 -4.37 -25.59
#